data_AF-A0AAN0R2R5-F1
#
_entry.id   AF-A0AAN0R2R5-F1
#
_cell.length_a   1.000
_cell.length_b   1.000
_cell.length_c   1.000
_cell.angle_alpha   90.00
_cell.angle_beta   90.00
_cell.angle_gamma   90.00
#
_symmetry.space_group_name_H-M   'P 1'
#
loop_
_entity.id
_entity.type
_entity.pdbx_description
1 polymer ?
#
loop_
_entity_poly.entity_id
_entity_poly.type
_entity_poly.pdbx_seq_one_letter_code
_entity_poly.pdbx_strand_id
1 'polypeptide(L)'
;MLAGALNGAFIDLFKRIEGVELKFLTANKLQSCMVEIEQDVRNSYLPIGVESFDGDFAVCVNIDGIEKLVVRPWSGRLMVLEVSRSKYIKFMRGARKTLLEQCGRLGLNLGGV
;
A
#
# COMPACT_ATOMS: atom_id res chain seq x y z
N MET A 1 -3.65 -13.18 16.81
CA MET A 1 -3.37 -11.73 16.85
C MET A 1 -2.85 -11.20 15.51
N LEU A 2 -1.79 -11.78 14.92
CA LEU A 2 -1.20 -11.31 13.64
C LEU A 2 -2.20 -11.25 12.46
N ALA A 3 -3.00 -12.30 12.25
CA ALA A 3 -3.92 -12.34 11.11
C ALA A 3 -5.06 -11.30 11.23
N GLY A 4 -5.50 -10.99 12.45
CA GLY A 4 -6.46 -9.91 12.71
C GLY A 4 -5.86 -8.52 12.45
N ALA A 5 -4.61 -8.29 12.88
CA ALA A 5 -3.89 -7.05 12.60
C ALA A 5 -3.72 -6.83 11.09
N LEU A 6 -3.32 -7.88 10.34
CA LEU A 6 -3.21 -7.82 8.89
C LEU A 6 -4.57 -7.59 8.19
N ASN A 7 -5.67 -8.19 8.68
CA ASN A 7 -7.01 -7.90 8.15
C ASN A 7 -7.39 -6.43 8.39
N GLY A 8 -7.10 -5.90 9.58
CA GLY A 8 -7.28 -4.47 9.90
C GLY A 8 -6.45 -3.57 8.98
N ALA A 9 -5.20 -3.96 8.70
CA ALA A 9 -4.29 -3.28 7.78
C ALA A 9 -4.86 -3.17 6.36
N PHE A 10 -5.46 -4.26 5.85
CA PHE A 10 -6.13 -4.23 4.56
C PHE A 10 -7.33 -3.29 4.55
N ILE A 11 -8.14 -3.28 5.62
CA ILE A 11 -9.31 -2.39 5.72
C ILE A 11 -8.86 -0.92 5.74
N ASP A 12 -7.83 -0.59 6.51
CA ASP A 12 -7.27 0.77 6.57
C ASP A 12 -6.73 1.20 5.20
N LEU A 13 -5.96 0.34 4.53
CA LEU A 13 -5.47 0.59 3.18
C LEU A 13 -6.61 0.91 2.21
N PHE A 14 -7.67 0.10 2.18
CA PHE A 14 -8.76 0.30 1.23
C PHE A 14 -9.50 1.61 1.48
N LYS A 15 -9.70 1.98 2.76
CA LYS A 15 -10.29 3.28 3.12
C LYS A 15 -9.43 4.46 2.67
N ARG A 16 -8.11 4.37 2.84
CA ARG A 16 -7.19 5.44 2.40
C ARG A 16 -7.15 5.55 0.89
N ILE A 17 -7.01 4.43 0.19
CA ILE A 17 -6.97 4.41 -1.28
C ILE A 17 -8.19 5.04 -1.93
N GLU A 18 -9.38 4.86 -1.34
CA GLU A 18 -10.62 5.44 -1.86
C GLU A 18 -10.63 6.98 -1.78
N GLY A 19 -9.90 7.56 -0.83
CA GLY A 19 -9.87 9.00 -0.58
C GLY A 19 -8.66 9.76 -1.14
N VAL A 20 -7.63 9.08 -1.66
CA VAL A 20 -6.40 9.76 -2.12
C VAL A 20 -6.30 9.79 -3.65
N GLU A 21 -6.06 10.98 -4.17
CA GLU A 21 -5.81 11.23 -5.60
C GLU A 21 -4.36 10.90 -5.99
N LEU A 22 -4.17 10.52 -7.26
CA LEU A 22 -2.83 10.28 -7.80
C LEU A 22 -2.07 11.60 -7.91
N LYS A 23 -0.87 11.66 -7.33
CA LYS A 23 0.03 12.80 -7.50
C LYS A 23 0.71 12.68 -8.87
N PHE A 24 0.56 13.71 -9.70
CA PHE A 24 1.18 13.80 -11.02
C PHE A 24 2.55 14.48 -10.90
N LEU A 25 3.58 13.86 -11.45
CA LEU A 25 4.95 14.35 -11.39
C LEU A 25 5.77 13.91 -12.60
N THR A 26 6.90 14.58 -12.79
CA THR A 26 7.92 14.21 -13.78
C THR A 26 9.01 13.38 -13.12
N ALA A 27 9.71 12.52 -13.88
CA ALA A 27 10.73 11.63 -13.30
C ALA A 27 11.80 12.36 -12.45
N ASN A 28 12.19 13.57 -12.83
CA ASN A 28 13.16 14.39 -12.08
C ASN A 28 12.63 14.95 -10.74
N LYS A 29 11.32 15.00 -10.53
CA LYS A 29 10.68 15.45 -9.28
C LYS A 29 10.34 14.31 -8.33
N LEU A 30 10.55 13.07 -8.75
CA LEU A 30 10.20 11.89 -7.96
C LEU A 30 10.85 11.94 -6.58
N GLN A 31 12.16 12.17 -6.51
CA GLN A 31 12.88 12.09 -5.24
C GLN A 31 12.44 13.17 -4.24
N SER A 32 12.26 14.42 -4.68
CA SER A 32 11.76 15.49 -3.80
C SER A 32 10.32 15.26 -3.36
N CYS A 33 9.46 14.80 -4.28
CA CYS A 33 8.08 14.46 -3.97
C CYS A 33 7.98 13.35 -2.93
N MET A 34 8.92 12.40 -2.95
CA MET A 34 8.92 11.27 -2.02
C MET A 34 9.32 11.70 -0.63
N VAL A 35 10.26 12.64 -0.48
CA VAL A 35 10.57 13.27 0.82
C VAL A 35 9.35 13.99 1.40
N GLU A 36 8.57 14.69 0.57
CA GLU A 36 7.32 15.33 1.02
C GLU A 36 6.27 14.29 1.46
N ILE A 37 6.14 13.18 0.71
CA ILE A 37 5.20 12.10 1.02
C ILE A 37 5.62 11.36 2.29
N GLU A 38 6.91 11.14 2.51
CA GLU A 38 7.47 10.55 3.75
C GLU A 38 7.08 11.34 4.99
N GLN A 39 7.01 12.67 4.88
CA GLN A 39 6.63 13.55 5.98
C GLN A 39 5.12 13.48 6.29
N ASP A 40 4.30 12.94 5.39
CA ASP A 40 2.86 12.77 5.58
C ASP A 40 2.47 11.29 5.59
N VAL A 41 2.39 10.74 6.80
CA VAL A 41 1.99 9.35 7.08
C VAL A 41 0.62 8.95 6.48
N ARG A 42 -0.23 9.91 6.09
CA ARG A 42 -1.54 9.62 5.46
C ARG A 42 -1.42 9.21 4.00
N ASN A 43 -0.31 9.52 3.35
CA ASN A 43 -0.06 9.24 1.93
C ASN A 43 0.64 7.90 1.68
N SER A 44 0.75 7.02 2.69
CA SER A 44 1.23 5.65 2.51
C SER A 44 0.11 4.73 2.03
N TYR A 45 0.42 3.89 1.04
CA TYR A 45 -0.48 2.99 0.32
C TYR A 45 -0.15 1.51 0.53
N LEU A 46 0.63 1.15 1.56
CA LEU A 46 0.78 -0.26 1.93
C LEU A 46 -0.40 -0.71 2.81
N PRO A 47 -0.74 -2.01 2.84
CA PRO A 47 -1.59 -2.57 3.88
C PRO A 47 -0.86 -2.47 5.22
N ILE A 48 -0.89 -1.30 5.85
CA ILE A 48 -0.33 -1.06 7.19
C ILE A 48 -1.51 -1.10 8.17
N GLY A 49 -1.51 -1.84 9.29
CA GLY A 49 -0.40 -2.42 10.02
C GLY A 49 -0.28 -3.93 10.06
N VAL A 50 0.58 -4.46 9.19
CA VAL A 50 1.75 -5.16 9.73
C VAL A 50 2.87 -4.13 9.75
N GLU A 51 2.83 -3.31 10.81
CA GLU A 51 3.79 -2.30 11.27
C GLU A 51 4.50 -1.43 10.22
N SER A 52 4.74 -0.19 10.63
CA SER A 52 5.96 0.52 10.28
C SER A 52 7.19 -0.23 10.84
N PHE A 53 7.34 -1.52 10.50
CA PHE A 53 8.57 -2.26 10.73
C PHE A 53 9.57 -1.66 9.78
N ASP A 54 10.41 -0.79 10.33
CA ASP A 54 11.49 -0.09 9.66
C ASP A 54 11.00 0.73 8.46
N GLY A 55 10.25 1.82 8.69
CA GLY A 55 9.88 2.92 7.78
C GLY A 55 9.80 2.73 6.25
N ASP A 56 9.40 1.55 5.79
CA ASP A 56 9.00 1.27 4.42
C ASP A 56 7.68 1.99 4.09
N PHE A 57 7.56 2.55 2.89
CA PHE A 57 6.28 3.05 2.39
C PHE A 57 6.16 2.86 0.89
N ALA A 58 4.90 2.80 0.42
CA ALA A 58 4.60 2.76 -0.99
C ALA A 58 3.55 3.82 -1.35
N VAL A 59 3.61 4.34 -2.57
CA VAL A 59 2.68 5.33 -3.07
C VAL A 59 2.40 5.12 -4.55
N CYS A 60 1.13 5.29 -4.94
CA CYS A 60 0.75 5.33 -6.35
C CYS A 60 0.91 6.77 -6.85
N VAL A 61 1.74 6.95 -7.88
CA VAL A 61 1.97 8.24 -8.54
C VAL A 61 1.82 8.10 -10.04
N ASN A 62 1.54 9.20 -10.72
CA ASN A 62 1.63 9.26 -12.16
C ASN A 62 2.95 9.95 -12.54
N ILE A 63 3.85 9.23 -13.21
CA ILE A 63 5.14 9.72 -13.68
C ILE A 63 5.10 9.80 -15.19
N ASP A 64 5.15 11.02 -15.73
CA ASP A 64 5.16 11.27 -17.18
C ASP A 64 3.99 10.58 -17.92
N GLY A 65 2.79 10.59 -17.32
CA GLY A 65 1.58 9.99 -17.88
C GLY A 65 1.38 8.52 -17.50
N ILE A 66 2.35 7.87 -16.87
CA ILE A 66 2.31 6.44 -16.54
C ILE A 66 2.08 6.27 -15.04
N GLU A 67 1.05 5.51 -14.66
CA GLU A 67 0.85 5.12 -13.26
C GLU A 67 1.94 4.15 -12.80
N LYS A 68 2.58 4.48 -11.68
CA LYS A 68 3.64 3.68 -11.07
C LYS A 68 3.38 3.53 -9.58
N LEU A 69 3.70 2.35 -9.07
CA LEU A 69 3.82 2.11 -7.64
C LEU A 69 5.28 2.38 -7.27
N VAL A 70 5.48 3.40 -6.47
CA VAL A 70 6.79 3.73 -5.93
C VAL A 70 6.89 3.13 -4.55
N VAL A 71 7.92 2.34 -4.31
CA VAL A 71 8.20 1.72 -3.02
C VAL A 71 9.53 2.26 -2.52
N ARG A 72 9.55 2.79 -1.31
CA ARG A 72 10.77 3.23 -0.66
C ARG A 72 10.94 2.39 0.60
N PRO A 73 11.84 1.41 0.56
CA PRO A 73 12.24 0.70 1.76
C PRO A 73 13.02 1.65 2.66
N TRP A 74 12.95 1.54 3.97
CA TRP A 74 13.71 2.33 4.94
C TRP A 74 15.20 2.26 4.70
N SER A 75 15.74 1.04 4.60
CA SER A 75 17.13 0.76 4.29
C SER A 75 17.29 0.38 2.81
N GLY A 76 16.94 1.30 1.90
CA GLY A 76 17.00 0.98 0.48
C GLY A 76 16.96 2.16 -0.46
N ARG A 77 17.14 1.86 -1.74
CA ARG A 77 16.84 2.81 -2.80
C ARG A 77 15.36 2.73 -3.15
N LEU A 78 14.84 3.85 -3.64
CA LEU A 78 13.51 3.92 -4.19
C LEU A 78 13.38 2.94 -5.36
N MET A 79 12.35 2.11 -5.30
CA MET A 79 11.96 1.18 -6.35
C MET A 79 10.73 1.75 -7.06
N VAL A 80 10.75 1.68 -8.39
CA VAL A 80 9.64 2.14 -9.23
C VAL A 80 9.11 0.94 -10.00
N LEU A 81 7.85 0.59 -9.73
CA LEU A 81 7.17 -0.51 -10.38
C LEU A 81 6.09 0.04 -11.31
N GLU A 82 6.08 -0.42 -12.55
CA GLU A 82 5.03 -0.08 -13.51
C GLU A 82 3.77 -0.90 -13.21
N VAL A 83 3.01 -0.41 -12.23
CA VAL A 83 1.78 -1.03 -11.73
C VAL A 83 0.75 0.08 -11.57
N SER A 84 -0.37 -0.07 -12.27
CA SER A 84 -1.50 0.84 -12.10
C SER A 84 -2.10 0.70 -10.69
N ARG A 85 -2.68 1.79 -10.20
CA ARG A 85 -3.43 1.80 -8.93
C ARG A 85 -4.50 0.72 -8.92
N SER A 86 -5.22 0.56 -10.03
CA SER A 86 -6.27 -0.46 -10.18
C SER A 86 -5.72 -1.89 -10.03
N LYS A 87 -4.56 -2.19 -10.62
CA LYS A 87 -3.91 -3.51 -10.54
C LYS A 87 -3.42 -3.79 -9.12
N TYR A 88 -2.83 -2.79 -8.47
CA TYR A 88 -2.40 -2.89 -7.07
C TYR A 88 -3.57 -3.16 -6.12
N ILE A 89 -4.68 -2.41 -6.24
CA ILE A 89 -5.89 -2.62 -5.44
C ILE A 89 -6.45 -4.03 -5.64
N LYS A 90 -6.53 -4.49 -6.89
CA LYS A 90 -7.02 -5.84 -7.21
C LYS A 90 -6.16 -6.90 -6.55
N PHE A 91 -4.84 -6.75 -6.59
CA PHE A 91 -3.90 -7.65 -5.91
C PHE A 91 -4.14 -7.67 -4.40
N MET A 92 -4.22 -6.51 -3.76
CA MET A 92 -4.42 -6.41 -2.30
C MET A 92 -5.78 -6.97 -1.85
N ARG A 93 -6.85 -6.79 -2.64
CA ARG A 93 -8.15 -7.43 -2.39
C ARG A 93 -8.06 -8.95 -2.48
N GLY A 94 -7.32 -9.47 -3.45
CA GLY A 94 -7.01 -10.90 -3.56
C GLY A 94 -6.26 -11.42 -2.34
N ALA A 95 -5.22 -10.72 -1.90
CA ALA A 95 -4.44 -11.07 -0.72
C ALA A 95 -5.30 -11.13 0.56
N ARG A 96 -6.18 -10.14 0.78
CA ARG A 96 -7.13 -10.15 1.90
C ARG A 96 -8.08 -11.33 1.83
N LYS A 97 -8.62 -11.63 0.64
CA LYS A 97 -9.51 -12.78 0.45
C LYS A 97 -8.81 -14.09 0.83
N THR A 98 -7.59 -14.30 0.33
CA THR A 98 -6.77 -15.47 0.69
C THR A 98 -6.52 -15.55 2.19
N LEU A 99 -6.20 -14.44 2.85
CA LEU A 99 -6.03 -14.40 4.32
C LEU A 99 -7.29 -14.89 5.05
N LEU A 100 -8.46 -14.38 4.68
CA LEU A 100 -9.73 -14.76 5.30
C LEU A 100 -10.04 -16.24 5.09
N GLU A 101 -9.82 -16.76 3.87
CA GLU A 101 -10.01 -18.18 3.56
C GLU A 101 -9.09 -19.09 4.37
N GLN A 102 -7.79 -18.77 4.47
CA GLN A 102 -6.85 -19.56 5.25
C GLN A 102 -7.17 -19.51 6.76
N CYS A 103 -7.57 -18.34 7.27
CA CYS A 103 -7.95 -18.22 8.67
C CYS A 103 -9.24 -19.01 8.97
N GLY A 104 -10.23 -18.96 8.08
CA GLY A 104 -11.45 -19.75 8.20
C GLY A 104 -11.17 -21.26 8.25
N ARG A 105 -10.24 -21.76 7.41
CA ARG A 105 -9.78 -23.17 7.45
C ARG A 105 -9.13 -23.56 8.77
N LEU A 106 -8.53 -22.61 9.47
CA LEU A 106 -7.90 -22.81 10.77
C LEU A 106 -8.86 -22.58 11.95
N GLY A 107 -10.15 -22.35 11.69
CA GLY A 107 -11.14 -22.03 12.73
C GLY A 107 -11.00 -20.62 13.31
N LEU A 108 -10.21 -19.74 12.68
CA LEU A 108 -10.02 -18.36 13.09
C LEU A 108 -11.03 -17.47 12.36
N ASN A 109 -12.01 -16.93 13.11
CA ASN A 109 -12.95 -15.96 12.55
C ASN A 109 -12.39 -14.54 12.65
N LEU A 110 -11.99 -13.97 11.52
CA LEU A 110 -11.45 -12.61 11.44
C LEU A 110 -12.51 -11.55 11.08
N GLY A 111 -13.79 -11.93 11.03
CA GLY A 111 -14.85 -11.09 10.49
C GLY A 111 -14.67 -10.89 8.98
N GLY A 112 -15.31 -11.74 8.19
CA GLY A 112 -15.20 -11.70 6.73
C GLY A 112 -16.57 -11.67 6.06
N VAL A 113 -16.98 -10.45 5.69
CA VAL A 113 -18.15 -10.02 4.88
C VAL A 113 -19.51 -10.51 5.40
#